data_AF-A0A932LQE5-F1
#
_entry.id   AF-A0A932LQE5-F1
#
_cell.length_a   1.000
_cell.length_b   1.000
_cell.length_c   1.000
_cell.angle_alpha   90.00
_cell.angle_beta   90.00
_cell.angle_gamma   90.00
#
_symmetry.space_group_name_H-M   'P 1'
#
loop_
_entity.id
_entity.type
_entity.pdbx_description
1 polymer ?
#
loop_
_entity_poly.entity_id
_entity_poly.type
_entity_poly.pdbx_seq_one_letter_code
_entity_poly.pdbx_strand_id
1 'polypeptide(L)'
;MQILIARLSIACLLFCPSLGFAADPQWVEVRSPHFSVITDAGEKRGRDVALHFEQMRSVFGTLLTKANVNLSVPPQIVAFRSQKEMRQVAPIFKGKPTELAGLFQSGQDRSFIMLDMSVEDPWTVVFHEYAHRLMDGNLTFRTDPWFEEGFAEYFSSIEVDNKEARVGKIPEDTYGILSQLGMMKTVDLLRVQQYSKTYNESGDHRTTFYAQSGLTIHYLYDKLLIPKLAVYFDTLQLQKKTVEQSFQAAFGMSPGEFDKVLYDYLRSGHYLYYPIPTPAGIVAAQFSAAPVTLADARVVLADIHAHSPDYKDQAMKEFQDILKSDANNETALRGMGYGYLQQKDWEHAADYFRRAAQQSSKDPWVHYYYAMLLREQGARQDSGGDEIKKELLAAIALDPTLADAYSLLGYQQAISGEPEKGVETLKKAIELSPRNEHYQFTLANVYMSNRKVDEAIAIFRSLESSSDQEIAMHARETRVQAENYREQSRTFAVRVENQNSDHGVAIRQAPDVTVNSARVEAPITVTAVHFLKGKLASVDCSAAPQAVLTLNAGAKSLKLHVRDTGHVIVIGADHFSCDWKSKNVAVNYRGRPDGEGDVVSLEIQ
;
A
#
# COMPACT_ATOMS: atom_id res chain seq x y z
N MET A 1 -52.48 -82.03 1.64
CA MET A 1 -53.25 -80.95 1.00
C MET A 1 -53.19 -79.74 1.92
N GLN A 2 -52.44 -78.69 1.51
CA GLN A 2 -52.58 -77.26 1.88
C GLN A 2 -52.42 -76.86 3.39
N ILE A 3 -51.81 -75.75 3.82
CA ILE A 3 -51.19 -74.54 3.24
C ILE A 3 -50.33 -73.90 4.35
N LEU A 4 -49.22 -73.25 3.94
CA LEU A 4 -48.35 -72.31 4.69
C LEU A 4 -49.12 -71.23 5.48
N ILE A 5 -48.65 -70.84 6.68
CA ILE A 5 -48.47 -69.42 7.07
C ILE A 5 -47.25 -69.29 8.02
N ALA A 6 -46.22 -68.59 7.55
CA ALA A 6 -45.04 -68.20 8.30
C ALA A 6 -45.37 -67.02 9.25
N ARG A 7 -44.91 -67.08 10.50
CA ARG A 7 -44.98 -65.96 11.46
C ARG A 7 -43.72 -65.10 11.33
N LEU A 8 -43.87 -63.90 10.78
CA LEU A 8 -42.87 -62.85 10.82
C LEU A 8 -42.89 -62.19 12.21
N SER A 9 -41.77 -62.27 12.94
CA SER A 9 -41.54 -61.47 14.14
C SER A 9 -41.07 -60.07 13.73
N ILE A 10 -41.92 -59.07 13.91
CA ILE A 10 -41.56 -57.66 13.73
C ILE A 10 -40.81 -57.21 15.00
N ALA A 11 -39.50 -57.01 14.87
CA ALA A 11 -38.71 -56.29 15.88
C ALA A 11 -38.94 -54.79 15.69
N CYS A 12 -39.66 -54.17 16.64
CA CYS A 12 -39.76 -52.72 16.76
C CYS A 12 -38.38 -52.16 17.17
N LEU A 13 -37.61 -51.69 16.19
CA LEU A 13 -36.49 -50.79 16.43
C LEU A 13 -37.04 -49.42 16.86
N LEU A 14 -36.91 -49.11 18.14
CA LEU A 14 -37.12 -47.77 18.69
C LEU A 14 -36.09 -46.82 18.06
N PHE A 15 -36.52 -46.07 17.04
CA PHE A 15 -35.83 -44.89 16.57
C PHE A 15 -35.97 -43.80 17.66
N CYS A 16 -34.96 -43.66 18.51
CA CYS A 16 -34.76 -42.41 19.23
C CYS A 16 -34.30 -41.37 18.19
N PRO A 17 -35.06 -40.29 17.92
CA PRO A 17 -34.49 -39.16 17.21
C PRO A 17 -33.44 -38.57 18.16
N SER A 18 -32.16 -38.73 17.84
CA SER A 18 -31.12 -37.89 18.41
C SER A 18 -31.50 -36.45 18.06
N LEU A 19 -32.02 -35.72 19.05
CA LEU A 19 -32.04 -34.27 19.03
C LEU A 19 -30.58 -33.85 18.90
N GLY A 20 -30.12 -33.67 17.65
CA GLY A 20 -28.88 -32.98 17.37
C GLY A 20 -29.09 -31.56 17.84
N PHE A 21 -28.70 -31.26 19.08
CA PHE A 21 -28.32 -29.91 19.42
C PHE A 21 -27.31 -29.50 18.36
N ALA A 22 -27.64 -28.48 17.57
CA ALA A 22 -26.64 -27.85 16.72
C ALA A 22 -25.50 -27.46 17.66
N ALA A 23 -24.37 -28.16 17.55
CA ALA A 23 -23.19 -27.80 18.30
C ALA A 23 -22.90 -26.32 18.01
N ASP A 24 -22.52 -25.56 19.03
CA ASP A 24 -22.10 -24.18 18.85
C ASP A 24 -21.13 -24.12 17.65
N PRO A 25 -21.26 -23.12 16.75
CA PRO A 25 -20.35 -23.00 15.63
C PRO A 25 -18.93 -23.03 16.15
N GLN A 26 -18.20 -24.09 15.77
CA GLN A 26 -16.79 -24.21 16.13
C GLN A 26 -16.03 -23.21 15.28
N TRP A 27 -15.78 -22.05 15.84
CA TRP A 27 -14.91 -21.07 15.24
C TRP A 27 -13.50 -21.66 15.12
N VAL A 28 -12.84 -21.38 14.00
CA VAL A 28 -11.48 -21.83 13.71
C VAL A 28 -10.69 -20.63 13.21
N GLU A 29 -9.44 -20.53 13.66
CA GLU A 29 -8.45 -19.63 13.08
C GLU A 29 -7.54 -20.46 12.18
N VAL A 30 -7.45 -20.07 10.91
CA VAL A 30 -6.49 -20.60 9.96
C VAL A 30 -5.42 -19.54 9.72
N ARG A 31 -4.15 -19.88 9.91
CA ARG A 31 -3.02 -18.99 9.65
C ARG A 31 -2.17 -19.50 8.49
N SER A 32 -1.99 -18.64 7.50
CA SER A 32 -1.03 -18.75 6.42
C SER A 32 0.18 -17.84 6.71
N PRO A 33 1.21 -17.79 5.83
CA PRO A 33 2.37 -16.92 6.05
C PRO A 33 2.03 -15.43 6.27
N HIS A 34 1.00 -14.90 5.60
CA HIS A 34 0.65 -13.48 5.65
C HIS A 34 -0.75 -13.18 6.18
N PHE A 35 -1.62 -14.19 6.35
CA PHE A 35 -3.02 -13.97 6.73
C PHE A 35 -3.45 -14.84 7.90
N SER A 36 -4.34 -14.27 8.71
CA SER A 36 -5.18 -14.99 9.66
C SER A 36 -6.64 -14.90 9.20
N VAL A 37 -7.30 -16.06 9.12
CA VAL A 37 -8.71 -16.20 8.77
C VAL A 37 -9.44 -16.77 9.97
N ILE A 38 -10.36 -16.02 10.54
CA ILE A 38 -11.25 -16.45 11.63
C ILE A 38 -12.60 -16.82 11.00
N THR A 39 -13.10 -18.03 11.24
CA THR A 39 -14.28 -18.52 10.52
C THR A 39 -15.16 -19.45 11.34
N ASP A 40 -16.47 -19.32 11.18
CA ASP A 40 -17.48 -20.29 11.64
C ASP A 40 -17.97 -21.21 10.50
N ALA A 41 -17.38 -21.08 9.31
CA ALA A 41 -17.68 -21.89 8.13
C ALA A 41 -16.91 -23.22 8.09
N GLY A 42 -16.03 -23.45 9.07
CA GLY A 42 -15.21 -24.65 9.23
C GLY A 42 -13.82 -24.55 8.60
N GLU A 43 -12.91 -25.40 9.07
CA GLU A 43 -11.47 -25.35 8.74
C GLU A 43 -11.19 -25.38 7.23
N LYS A 44 -11.89 -26.26 6.48
CA LYS A 44 -11.67 -26.38 5.02
C LYS A 44 -11.88 -25.04 4.32
N ARG A 45 -13.02 -24.38 4.59
CA ARG A 45 -13.33 -23.06 4.01
C ARG A 45 -12.34 -21.99 4.46
N GLY A 46 -11.92 -22.02 5.73
CA GLY A 46 -10.88 -21.12 6.24
C GLY A 46 -9.54 -21.27 5.50
N ARG A 47 -9.13 -22.50 5.20
CA ARG A 47 -7.93 -22.80 4.40
C ARG A 47 -8.07 -22.34 2.96
N ASP A 48 -9.24 -22.55 2.35
CA ASP A 48 -9.53 -22.09 1.00
C ASP A 48 -9.43 -20.55 0.93
N VAL A 49 -10.07 -19.83 1.87
CA VAL A 49 -9.98 -18.36 1.96
C VAL A 49 -8.53 -17.91 2.09
N ALA A 50 -7.78 -18.46 3.06
CA ALA A 50 -6.37 -18.09 3.26
C ALA A 50 -5.53 -18.31 2.00
N LEU A 51 -5.78 -19.42 1.28
CA LEU A 51 -5.09 -19.75 0.04
C LEU A 51 -5.37 -18.71 -1.06
N HIS A 52 -6.65 -18.31 -1.23
CA HIS A 52 -7.02 -17.31 -2.22
C HIS A 52 -6.31 -15.98 -1.97
N PHE A 53 -6.22 -15.52 -0.72
CA PHE A 53 -5.51 -14.28 -0.38
C PHE A 53 -4.00 -14.36 -0.62
N GLU A 54 -3.36 -15.48 -0.29
CA GLU A 54 -1.95 -15.71 -0.59
C GLU A 54 -1.67 -15.72 -2.09
N GLN A 55 -2.56 -16.33 -2.88
CA GLN A 55 -2.47 -16.36 -4.33
C GLN A 55 -2.66 -14.97 -4.93
N MET A 56 -3.68 -14.23 -4.52
CA MET A 56 -3.90 -12.86 -4.99
C MET A 56 -2.74 -11.94 -4.63
N ARG A 57 -2.20 -12.05 -3.40
CA ARG A 57 -0.98 -11.35 -2.99
C ARG A 57 0.20 -11.67 -3.90
N SER A 58 0.41 -12.93 -4.25
CA SER A 58 1.46 -13.34 -5.17
C SER A 58 1.24 -12.78 -6.59
N VAL A 59 0.01 -12.82 -7.08
CA VAL A 59 -0.34 -12.32 -8.41
C VAL A 59 -0.07 -10.82 -8.49
N PHE A 60 -0.41 -10.06 -7.46
CA PHE A 60 -0.07 -8.65 -7.36
C PHE A 60 1.45 -8.41 -7.46
N GLY A 61 2.23 -9.20 -6.71
CA GLY A 61 3.70 -9.15 -6.78
C GLY A 61 4.22 -9.39 -8.19
N THR A 62 3.68 -10.40 -8.90
CA THR A 62 4.04 -10.67 -10.29
C THR A 62 3.65 -9.52 -11.23
N LEU A 63 2.42 -9.01 -11.13
CA LEU A 63 1.90 -7.95 -12.00
C LEU A 63 2.67 -6.63 -11.84
N LEU A 64 3.07 -6.29 -10.61
CA LEU A 64 3.87 -5.09 -10.33
C LEU A 64 5.37 -5.36 -10.29
N THR A 65 5.82 -6.57 -10.63
CA THR A 65 7.25 -6.95 -10.59
C THR A 65 7.92 -6.69 -9.24
N LYS A 66 7.18 -6.93 -8.14
CA LYS A 66 7.61 -6.76 -6.76
C LYS A 66 7.88 -8.11 -6.11
N ALA A 67 9.12 -8.32 -5.65
CA ALA A 67 9.48 -9.51 -4.88
C ALA A 67 8.82 -9.53 -3.49
N ASN A 68 8.75 -8.35 -2.85
CA ASN A 68 8.10 -8.16 -1.56
C ASN A 68 6.88 -7.25 -1.73
N VAL A 69 5.75 -7.70 -1.20
CA VAL A 69 4.49 -6.97 -1.26
C VAL A 69 4.16 -6.50 0.15
N ASN A 70 4.04 -5.21 0.37
CA ASN A 70 3.69 -4.67 1.68
C ASN A 70 2.19 -4.41 1.79
N LEU A 71 1.65 -4.58 2.99
CA LEU A 71 0.31 -4.12 3.36
C LEU A 71 0.48 -3.21 4.56
N SER A 72 0.26 -1.91 4.37
CA SER A 72 0.49 -0.91 5.43
C SER A 72 -0.35 -1.18 6.68
N VAL A 73 -1.57 -1.68 6.49
CA VAL A 73 -2.47 -2.13 7.57
C VAL A 73 -2.89 -3.57 7.26
N PRO A 74 -2.49 -4.55 8.09
CA PRO A 74 -2.84 -5.95 7.85
C PRO A 74 -4.36 -6.16 8.01
N PRO A 75 -5.03 -6.86 7.06
CA PRO A 75 -6.44 -7.16 7.18
C PRO A 75 -6.66 -8.37 8.09
N GLN A 76 -7.62 -8.28 9.01
CA GLN A 76 -8.20 -9.43 9.68
C GLN A 76 -9.33 -9.98 8.81
N ILE A 77 -9.17 -11.21 8.34
CA ILE A 77 -10.20 -11.86 7.51
C ILE A 77 -11.15 -12.64 8.42
N VAL A 78 -12.45 -12.41 8.25
CA VAL A 78 -13.53 -13.07 8.97
C VAL A 78 -14.50 -13.68 7.96
N ALA A 79 -14.48 -15.01 7.84
CA ALA A 79 -15.28 -15.74 6.87
C ALA A 79 -16.49 -16.36 7.56
N PHE A 80 -17.67 -15.85 7.26
CA PHE A 80 -18.94 -16.29 7.85
C PHE A 80 -19.53 -17.45 7.05
N ARG A 81 -20.16 -18.40 7.75
CA ARG A 81 -20.80 -19.56 7.13
C ARG A 81 -21.96 -19.19 6.22
N SER A 82 -22.64 -18.08 6.51
CA SER A 82 -23.75 -17.54 5.71
C SER A 82 -23.93 -16.03 5.91
N GLN A 83 -24.70 -15.41 5.01
CA GLN A 83 -25.11 -14.02 5.11
C GLN A 83 -25.80 -13.68 6.45
N LYS A 84 -26.49 -14.63 7.08
CA LYS A 84 -27.22 -14.40 8.34
C LYS A 84 -26.27 -14.00 9.47
N GLU A 85 -25.11 -14.64 9.56
CA GLU A 85 -24.10 -14.32 10.57
C GLU A 85 -23.38 -13.02 10.21
N MET A 86 -22.99 -12.84 8.95
CA MET A 86 -22.29 -11.64 8.48
C MET A 86 -23.13 -10.35 8.70
N ARG A 87 -24.46 -10.41 8.47
CA ARG A 87 -25.35 -9.25 8.67
C ARG A 87 -25.39 -8.71 10.10
N GLN A 88 -24.93 -9.47 11.09
CA GLN A 88 -24.93 -9.03 12.49
C GLN A 88 -23.85 -7.99 12.76
N VAL A 89 -22.78 -7.99 11.98
CA VAL A 89 -21.65 -7.06 12.10
C VAL A 89 -21.50 -6.13 10.89
N ALA A 90 -22.27 -6.38 9.82
CA ALA A 90 -22.20 -5.58 8.59
C ALA A 90 -22.61 -4.12 8.85
N PRO A 91 -21.89 -3.13 8.25
CA PRO A 91 -22.24 -1.72 8.34
C PRO A 91 -23.66 -1.42 7.88
N ILE A 92 -24.26 -0.37 8.43
CA ILE A 92 -25.64 0.03 8.17
C ILE A 92 -25.68 1.05 7.03
N PHE A 93 -26.38 0.70 5.94
CA PHE A 93 -26.66 1.61 4.84
C PHE A 93 -28.16 1.86 4.73
N LYS A 94 -28.58 3.14 4.79
CA LYS A 94 -29.99 3.56 4.75
C LYS A 94 -30.88 2.82 5.77
N GLY A 95 -30.35 2.64 6.99
CA GLY A 95 -31.07 2.02 8.11
C GLY A 95 -31.16 0.49 8.07
N LYS A 96 -30.45 -0.18 7.16
CA LYS A 96 -30.38 -1.64 7.09
C LYS A 96 -28.94 -2.13 7.00
N PRO A 97 -28.62 -3.31 7.55
CA PRO A 97 -27.32 -3.93 7.35
C PRO A 97 -27.06 -4.14 5.85
N THR A 98 -25.82 -3.91 5.44
CA THR A 98 -25.38 -4.08 4.05
C THR A 98 -25.42 -5.56 3.67
N GLU A 99 -26.03 -5.86 2.52
CA GLU A 99 -26.20 -7.23 2.02
C GLU A 99 -25.28 -7.48 0.81
N LEU A 100 -23.97 -7.42 1.05
CA LEU A 100 -22.96 -7.81 0.07
C LEU A 100 -22.31 -9.13 0.48
N ALA A 101 -21.91 -9.93 -0.52
CA ALA A 101 -21.23 -11.20 -0.34
C ALA A 101 -19.81 -11.07 0.22
N GLY A 102 -19.18 -9.91 -0.01
CA GLY A 102 -17.88 -9.55 0.52
C GLY A 102 -17.87 -8.08 0.90
N LEU A 103 -17.25 -7.75 2.02
CA LEU A 103 -17.10 -6.38 2.52
C LEU A 103 -15.65 -6.15 2.95
N PHE A 104 -15.10 -5.00 2.53
CA PHE A 104 -13.85 -4.48 3.06
C PHE A 104 -14.15 -3.26 3.93
N GLN A 105 -13.81 -3.34 5.21
CA GLN A 105 -13.94 -2.25 6.16
C GLN A 105 -12.54 -1.76 6.54
N SER A 106 -12.18 -0.59 6.04
CA SER A 106 -10.89 0.02 6.37
C SER A 106 -10.90 0.60 7.78
N GLY A 107 -9.77 0.49 8.48
CA GLY A 107 -9.53 1.15 9.76
C GLY A 107 -8.08 1.64 9.85
N GLN A 108 -7.80 2.48 10.85
CA GLN A 108 -6.49 3.11 11.00
C GLN A 108 -5.41 2.10 11.42
N ASP A 109 -5.75 1.25 12.38
CA ASP A 109 -4.90 0.21 12.95
C ASP A 109 -5.23 -1.18 12.44
N ARG A 110 -6.51 -1.44 12.16
CA ARG A 110 -6.96 -2.73 11.65
C ARG A 110 -8.01 -2.54 10.57
N SER A 111 -7.83 -3.25 9.46
CA SER A 111 -8.87 -3.40 8.43
C SER A 111 -9.52 -4.77 8.56
N PHE A 112 -10.80 -4.88 8.22
CA PHE A 112 -11.54 -6.13 8.25
C PHE A 112 -12.01 -6.51 6.85
N ILE A 113 -11.85 -7.79 6.54
CA ILE A 113 -12.45 -8.39 5.37
C ILE A 113 -13.50 -9.37 5.87
N MET A 114 -14.75 -9.19 5.45
CA MET A 114 -15.87 -10.04 5.83
C MET A 114 -16.40 -10.75 4.60
N LEU A 115 -16.55 -12.07 4.66
CA LEU A 115 -16.95 -12.90 3.53
C LEU A 115 -18.16 -13.78 3.88
N ASP A 116 -19.15 -13.82 2.99
CA ASP A 116 -20.23 -14.81 3.03
C ASP A 116 -19.82 -16.07 2.26
N MET A 117 -19.48 -17.13 2.99
CA MET A 117 -19.07 -18.40 2.41
C MET A 117 -20.23 -19.29 1.94
N SER A 118 -21.46 -18.78 1.92
CA SER A 118 -22.62 -19.49 1.39
C SER A 118 -22.89 -19.22 -0.10
N VAL A 119 -22.23 -18.21 -0.69
CA VAL A 119 -22.35 -17.88 -2.12
C VAL A 119 -21.12 -18.32 -2.92
N GLU A 120 -21.25 -18.32 -4.25
CA GLU A 120 -20.18 -18.76 -5.16
C GLU A 120 -19.04 -17.75 -5.28
N ASP A 121 -19.36 -16.45 -5.34
CA ASP A 121 -18.37 -15.37 -5.49
C ASP A 121 -18.50 -14.30 -4.39
N PRO A 122 -17.89 -14.52 -3.22
CA PRO A 122 -17.70 -13.47 -2.21
C PRO A 122 -16.48 -12.58 -2.47
N TRP A 123 -15.76 -12.77 -3.57
CA TRP A 123 -14.38 -12.28 -3.74
C TRP A 123 -14.29 -10.92 -4.44
N THR A 124 -15.07 -10.72 -5.50
CA THR A 124 -14.92 -9.60 -6.44
C THR A 124 -14.78 -8.24 -5.74
N VAL A 125 -15.73 -7.87 -4.87
CA VAL A 125 -15.71 -6.58 -4.15
C VAL A 125 -14.50 -6.47 -3.23
N VAL A 126 -14.15 -7.57 -2.55
CA VAL A 126 -13.05 -7.58 -1.59
C VAL A 126 -11.71 -7.49 -2.28
N PHE A 127 -11.53 -8.14 -3.42
CA PHE A 127 -10.28 -8.06 -4.18
C PHE A 127 -10.08 -6.73 -4.89
N HIS A 128 -11.16 -6.02 -5.24
CA HIS A 128 -11.07 -4.62 -5.69
C HIS A 128 -10.44 -3.73 -4.61
N GLU A 129 -11.00 -3.76 -3.40
CA GLU A 129 -10.51 -2.96 -2.27
C GLU A 129 -9.11 -3.43 -1.81
N TYR A 130 -8.85 -4.73 -1.87
CA TYR A 130 -7.54 -5.30 -1.57
C TYR A 130 -6.47 -4.81 -2.55
N ALA A 131 -6.79 -4.68 -3.85
CA ALA A 131 -5.89 -4.10 -4.84
C ALA A 131 -5.46 -2.68 -4.47
N HIS A 132 -6.42 -1.84 -4.03
CA HIS A 132 -6.13 -0.49 -3.55
C HIS A 132 -5.15 -0.50 -2.37
N ARG A 133 -5.38 -1.35 -1.36
CA ARG A 133 -4.47 -1.48 -0.20
C ARG A 133 -3.08 -1.96 -0.59
N LEU A 134 -3.00 -2.88 -1.55
CA LEU A 134 -1.72 -3.33 -2.09
C LEU A 134 -1.01 -2.22 -2.86
N MET A 135 -1.73 -1.41 -3.65
CA MET A 135 -1.14 -0.24 -4.33
C MET A 135 -0.62 0.79 -3.32
N ASP A 136 -1.38 1.09 -2.27
CA ASP A 136 -1.00 2.04 -1.21
C ASP A 136 0.32 1.65 -0.53
N GLY A 137 0.53 0.36 -0.29
CA GLY A 137 1.75 -0.16 0.36
C GLY A 137 2.97 -0.32 -0.57
N ASN A 138 2.80 -0.29 -1.90
CA ASN A 138 3.85 -0.73 -2.84
C ASN A 138 4.20 0.25 -3.96
N LEU A 139 3.31 1.18 -4.32
CA LEU A 139 3.58 2.21 -5.31
C LEU A 139 4.18 3.45 -4.64
N THR A 140 5.27 3.99 -5.20
CA THR A 140 5.99 5.13 -4.60
C THR A 140 5.58 6.49 -5.16
N PHE A 141 4.89 6.49 -6.30
CA PHE A 141 4.40 7.67 -6.98
C PHE A 141 2.89 7.70 -6.94
N ARG A 142 2.32 8.89 -7.03
CA ARG A 142 0.87 9.04 -7.13
C ARG A 142 0.42 8.60 -8.51
N THR A 143 -0.75 7.97 -8.56
CA THR A 143 -1.39 7.59 -9.80
C THR A 143 -2.72 8.30 -9.93
N ASP A 144 -3.19 8.43 -11.17
CA ASP A 144 -4.49 9.04 -11.42
C ASP A 144 -5.62 8.01 -11.23
N PRO A 145 -6.84 8.43 -10.87
CA PRO A 145 -7.96 7.53 -10.59
C PRO A 145 -8.24 6.48 -11.66
N TRP A 146 -8.09 6.81 -12.94
CA TRP A 146 -8.33 5.86 -14.02
C TRP A 146 -7.40 4.64 -13.94
N PHE A 147 -6.16 4.83 -13.48
CA PHE A 147 -5.20 3.76 -13.33
C PHE A 147 -5.52 2.93 -12.09
N GLU A 148 -5.81 3.59 -10.97
CA GLU A 148 -6.10 2.91 -9.69
C GLU A 148 -7.36 2.07 -9.78
N GLU A 149 -8.48 2.66 -10.21
CA GLU A 149 -9.73 1.90 -10.37
C GLU A 149 -9.59 0.87 -11.49
N GLY A 150 -8.93 1.22 -12.60
CA GLY A 150 -8.73 0.27 -13.69
C GLY A 150 -7.90 -0.95 -13.29
N PHE A 151 -6.87 -0.74 -12.45
CA PHE A 151 -6.06 -1.84 -11.93
C PHE A 151 -6.86 -2.65 -10.91
N ALA A 152 -7.63 -2.01 -10.04
CA ALA A 152 -8.49 -2.69 -9.07
C ALA A 152 -9.57 -3.55 -9.76
N GLU A 153 -10.22 -3.04 -10.82
CA GLU A 153 -11.17 -3.79 -11.65
C GLU A 153 -10.51 -4.96 -12.39
N TYR A 154 -9.31 -4.75 -12.95
CA TYR A 154 -8.55 -5.81 -13.59
C TYR A 154 -8.09 -6.89 -12.60
N PHE A 155 -7.74 -6.47 -11.39
CA PHE A 155 -7.25 -7.35 -10.34
C PHE A 155 -8.38 -8.14 -9.68
N SER A 156 -9.54 -7.53 -9.47
CA SER A 156 -10.72 -8.20 -8.90
C SER A 156 -11.30 -9.26 -9.83
N SER A 157 -11.06 -9.15 -11.14
CA SER A 157 -11.51 -10.14 -12.13
C SER A 157 -10.63 -11.39 -12.24
N ILE A 158 -9.56 -11.47 -11.45
CA ILE A 158 -8.62 -12.60 -11.46
C ILE A 158 -9.30 -13.81 -10.84
N GLU A 159 -9.39 -14.88 -11.63
CA GLU A 159 -9.90 -16.15 -11.13
C GLU A 159 -8.75 -16.96 -10.56
N VAL A 160 -8.94 -17.49 -9.36
CA VAL A 160 -7.93 -18.31 -8.71
C VAL A 160 -8.48 -19.70 -8.48
N ASP A 161 -7.68 -20.71 -8.78
CA ASP A 161 -7.94 -22.09 -8.37
C ASP A 161 -6.75 -22.67 -7.58
N ASN A 162 -6.84 -23.94 -7.20
CA ASN A 162 -5.83 -24.60 -6.36
C ASN A 162 -4.42 -24.72 -6.99
N LYS A 163 -4.25 -24.42 -8.28
CA LYS A 163 -2.99 -24.60 -9.01
C LYS A 163 -2.48 -23.30 -9.62
N GLU A 164 -3.36 -22.49 -10.19
CA GLU A 164 -3.00 -21.28 -10.92
C GLU A 164 -4.00 -20.15 -10.69
N ALA A 165 -3.50 -18.92 -10.85
CA ALA A 165 -4.34 -17.75 -11.02
C ALA A 165 -4.44 -17.43 -12.51
N ARG A 166 -5.66 -17.26 -13.00
CA ARG A 166 -5.95 -16.89 -14.39
C ARG A 166 -6.18 -15.39 -14.43
N VAL A 167 -5.22 -14.70 -15.01
CA VAL A 167 -5.21 -13.24 -15.06
C VAL A 167 -5.63 -12.76 -16.44
N GLY A 168 -6.34 -11.64 -16.49
CA GLY A 168 -6.84 -11.07 -17.75
C GLY A 168 -8.13 -11.72 -18.27
N LYS A 169 -8.87 -12.46 -17.45
CA LYS A 169 -10.25 -12.80 -17.80
C LYS A 169 -11.11 -11.54 -17.66
N ILE A 170 -11.88 -11.24 -18.69
CA ILE A 170 -12.92 -10.21 -18.66
C ILE A 170 -14.21 -10.91 -18.23
N PRO A 171 -14.85 -10.56 -17.10
CA PRO A 171 -16.15 -11.11 -16.78
C PRO A 171 -17.15 -10.67 -17.84
N GLU A 172 -17.94 -11.61 -18.38
CA GLU A 172 -18.83 -11.36 -19.52
C GLU A 172 -19.79 -10.18 -19.27
N ASP A 173 -20.23 -10.03 -18.02
CA ASP A 173 -21.15 -8.96 -17.60
C ASP A 173 -20.46 -7.59 -17.45
N THR A 174 -19.16 -7.54 -17.12
CA THR A 174 -18.47 -6.31 -16.72
C THR A 174 -18.31 -5.30 -17.86
N TYR A 175 -18.08 -5.74 -19.11
CA TYR A 175 -18.00 -4.83 -20.27
C TYR A 175 -19.19 -4.90 -21.22
N GLY A 176 -20.20 -5.74 -20.92
CA GLY A 176 -21.55 -5.55 -21.42
C GLY A 176 -22.07 -4.14 -21.11
N ILE A 177 -21.66 -3.59 -19.96
CA ILE A 177 -21.90 -2.19 -19.55
C ILE A 177 -21.42 -1.20 -20.60
N LEU A 178 -20.18 -1.32 -21.10
CA LEU A 178 -19.64 -0.40 -22.10
C LEU A 178 -20.34 -0.53 -23.46
N SER A 179 -20.86 -1.72 -23.77
CA SER A 179 -21.68 -1.94 -24.95
C SER A 179 -23.09 -1.31 -24.82
N GLN A 180 -23.62 -1.21 -23.59
CA GLN A 180 -24.95 -0.66 -23.29
C GLN A 180 -24.94 0.85 -23.06
N LEU A 181 -24.06 1.34 -22.18
CA LEU A 181 -23.95 2.75 -21.78
C LEU A 181 -23.07 3.56 -22.75
N GLY A 182 -22.25 2.89 -23.54
CA GLY A 182 -21.22 3.53 -24.36
C GLY A 182 -19.94 3.85 -23.58
N MET A 183 -18.90 4.20 -24.33
CA MET A 183 -17.61 4.64 -23.79
C MET A 183 -17.55 6.17 -23.71
N MET A 184 -16.85 6.69 -22.72
CA MET A 184 -16.43 8.09 -22.67
C MET A 184 -15.19 8.31 -23.54
N LYS A 185 -14.89 9.58 -23.86
CA LYS A 185 -13.62 9.92 -24.53
C LYS A 185 -12.46 9.61 -23.60
N THR A 186 -11.41 9.01 -24.12
CA THR A 186 -10.19 8.67 -23.38
C THR A 186 -9.59 9.91 -22.72
N VAL A 187 -9.63 11.07 -23.38
CA VAL A 187 -9.12 12.30 -22.76
C VAL A 187 -9.91 12.70 -21.50
N ASP A 188 -11.21 12.42 -21.46
CA ASP A 188 -12.06 12.72 -20.30
C ASP A 188 -11.85 11.67 -19.19
N LEU A 189 -11.70 10.40 -19.55
CA LEU A 189 -11.29 9.31 -18.66
C LEU A 189 -9.99 9.65 -17.91
N LEU A 190 -8.95 10.03 -18.65
CA LEU A 190 -7.63 10.36 -18.12
C LEU A 190 -7.61 11.65 -17.28
N ARG A 191 -8.67 12.47 -17.33
CA ARG A 191 -8.80 13.72 -16.56
C ARG A 191 -9.65 13.59 -15.30
N VAL A 192 -10.30 12.44 -15.07
CA VAL A 192 -11.07 12.22 -13.85
C VAL A 192 -10.14 12.31 -12.65
N GLN A 193 -10.54 13.11 -11.66
CA GLN A 193 -9.84 13.29 -10.40
C GLN A 193 -10.73 12.83 -9.25
N GLN A 194 -10.13 12.55 -8.09
CA GLN A 194 -10.87 12.08 -6.90
C GLN A 194 -11.97 13.05 -6.45
N TYR A 195 -11.85 14.35 -6.74
CA TYR A 195 -12.88 15.36 -6.44
C TYR A 195 -13.89 15.59 -7.59
N SER A 196 -13.72 14.91 -8.73
CA SER A 196 -14.63 15.06 -9.87
C SER A 196 -15.99 14.45 -9.56
N LYS A 197 -17.05 15.04 -10.14
CA LYS A 197 -18.40 14.48 -10.04
C LYS A 197 -18.50 13.06 -10.59
N THR A 198 -17.83 12.79 -11.70
CA THR A 198 -17.75 11.44 -12.30
C THR A 198 -17.24 10.38 -11.32
N TYR A 199 -16.36 10.75 -10.40
CA TYR A 199 -15.79 9.83 -9.41
C TYR A 199 -16.72 9.66 -8.19
N ASN A 200 -17.32 10.77 -7.71
CA ASN A 200 -18.06 10.78 -6.44
C ASN A 200 -19.58 10.61 -6.56
N GLU A 201 -20.19 10.97 -7.68
CA GLU A 201 -21.63 10.88 -7.89
C GLU A 201 -21.98 9.50 -8.47
N SER A 202 -22.92 8.80 -7.82
CA SER A 202 -23.44 7.53 -8.33
C SER A 202 -24.20 7.73 -9.65
N GLY A 203 -24.09 6.78 -10.58
CA GLY A 203 -24.84 6.77 -11.84
C GLY A 203 -24.02 6.26 -13.01
N ASP A 204 -24.62 6.28 -14.19
CA ASP A 204 -24.05 5.69 -15.42
C ASP A 204 -22.64 6.19 -15.74
N HIS A 205 -22.36 7.48 -15.52
CA HIS A 205 -21.03 8.05 -15.78
C HIS A 205 -19.94 7.46 -14.88
N ARG A 206 -20.25 7.15 -13.62
CA ARG A 206 -19.33 6.47 -12.70
C ARG A 206 -19.13 5.03 -13.14
N THR A 207 -20.22 4.32 -13.45
CA THR A 207 -20.14 2.94 -13.94
C THR A 207 -19.32 2.83 -15.23
N THR A 208 -19.52 3.73 -16.20
CA THR A 208 -18.71 3.81 -17.42
C THR A 208 -17.25 4.11 -17.12
N PHE A 209 -16.97 5.03 -16.18
CA PHE A 209 -15.59 5.37 -15.79
C PHE A 209 -14.83 4.15 -15.24
N TYR A 210 -15.42 3.40 -14.31
CA TYR A 210 -14.80 2.21 -13.72
C TYR A 210 -14.59 1.13 -14.80
N ALA A 211 -15.64 0.81 -15.56
CA ALA A 211 -15.57 -0.20 -16.62
C ALA A 211 -14.53 0.15 -17.71
N GLN A 212 -14.49 1.40 -18.18
CA GLN A 212 -13.54 1.81 -19.21
C GLN A 212 -12.11 1.91 -18.68
N SER A 213 -11.93 2.25 -17.39
CA SER A 213 -10.64 2.19 -16.70
C SER A 213 -10.10 0.75 -16.69
N GLY A 214 -10.94 -0.21 -16.29
CA GLY A 214 -10.62 -1.64 -16.31
C GLY A 214 -10.24 -2.14 -17.70
N LEU A 215 -11.04 -1.79 -18.73
CA LEU A 215 -10.76 -2.14 -20.12
C LEU A 215 -9.42 -1.56 -20.60
N THR A 216 -9.09 -0.34 -20.18
CA THR A 216 -7.83 0.32 -20.52
C THR A 216 -6.64 -0.43 -19.93
N ILE A 217 -6.69 -0.76 -18.64
CA ILE A 217 -5.62 -1.55 -17.99
C ILE A 217 -5.50 -2.94 -18.60
N HIS A 218 -6.63 -3.57 -18.90
CA HIS A 218 -6.67 -4.84 -19.60
C HIS A 218 -5.92 -4.78 -20.94
N TYR A 219 -6.23 -3.80 -21.79
CA TYR A 219 -5.52 -3.57 -23.05
C TYR A 219 -4.01 -3.36 -22.85
N LEU A 220 -3.63 -2.58 -21.82
CA LEU A 220 -2.23 -2.30 -21.55
C LEU A 220 -1.44 -3.56 -21.12
N TYR A 221 -2.05 -4.46 -20.35
CA TYR A 221 -1.43 -5.76 -20.05
C TYR A 221 -1.38 -6.67 -21.29
N ASP A 222 -2.48 -6.79 -22.02
CA ASP A 222 -2.61 -7.61 -23.23
C ASP A 222 -1.55 -7.24 -24.29
N LYS A 223 -1.26 -5.95 -24.44
CA LYS A 223 -0.27 -5.43 -25.39
C LYS A 223 1.12 -5.19 -24.81
N LEU A 224 1.37 -5.59 -23.56
CA LEU A 224 2.64 -5.40 -22.86
C LEU A 224 3.09 -3.92 -22.81
N LEU A 225 2.14 -3.00 -22.62
CA LEU A 225 2.35 -1.55 -22.62
C LEU A 225 2.46 -0.94 -21.21
N ILE A 226 2.27 -1.72 -20.14
CA ILE A 226 2.39 -1.25 -18.75
C ILE A 226 3.69 -0.46 -18.48
N PRO A 227 4.89 -0.86 -18.97
CA PRO A 227 6.12 -0.08 -18.76
C PRO A 227 6.07 1.36 -19.29
N LYS A 228 5.20 1.65 -20.26
CA LYS A 228 5.02 3.01 -20.80
C LYS A 228 4.33 3.96 -19.83
N LEU A 229 3.66 3.44 -18.80
CA LEU A 229 3.01 4.27 -17.78
C LEU A 229 4.00 5.09 -16.97
N ALA A 230 5.24 4.61 -16.79
CA ALA A 230 6.30 5.42 -16.20
C ALA A 230 6.51 6.72 -16.99
N VAL A 231 6.61 6.63 -18.32
CA VAL A 231 6.74 7.81 -19.19
C VAL A 231 5.51 8.72 -19.09
N TYR A 232 4.31 8.14 -19.04
CA TYR A 232 3.07 8.91 -18.90
C TYR A 232 3.04 9.71 -17.60
N PHE A 233 3.22 9.06 -16.45
CA PHE A 233 3.14 9.72 -15.15
C PHE A 233 4.31 10.68 -14.91
N ASP A 234 5.54 10.34 -15.36
CA ASP A 234 6.68 11.25 -15.26
C ASP A 234 6.45 12.55 -16.04
N THR A 235 5.93 12.44 -17.27
CA THR A 235 5.69 13.63 -18.11
C THR A 235 4.53 14.47 -17.57
N LEU A 236 3.48 13.83 -17.05
CA LEU A 236 2.34 14.51 -16.46
C LEU A 236 2.70 15.20 -15.15
N GLN A 237 3.32 14.47 -14.21
CA GLN A 237 3.48 14.92 -12.83
C GLN A 237 4.79 15.68 -12.60
N LEU A 238 5.90 15.23 -13.18
CA LEU A 238 7.20 15.87 -12.98
C LEU A 238 7.44 16.98 -14.00
N GLN A 239 7.11 16.75 -15.27
CA GLN A 239 7.30 17.75 -16.34
C GLN A 239 6.11 18.70 -16.53
N LYS A 240 5.00 18.49 -15.79
CA LYS A 240 3.79 19.32 -15.84
C LYS A 240 3.20 19.49 -17.25
N LYS A 241 3.34 18.46 -18.09
CA LYS A 241 2.72 18.43 -19.43
C LYS A 241 1.22 18.14 -19.32
N THR A 242 0.47 18.43 -20.40
CA THR A 242 -0.95 18.06 -20.44
C THR A 242 -1.14 16.56 -20.58
N VAL A 243 -2.35 16.06 -20.29
CA VAL A 243 -2.74 14.66 -20.50
C VAL A 243 -2.45 14.22 -21.94
N GLU A 244 -2.79 15.04 -22.93
CA GLU A 244 -2.57 14.73 -24.35
C GLU A 244 -1.08 14.62 -24.70
N GLN A 245 -0.28 15.57 -24.24
CA GLN A 245 1.17 15.57 -24.47
C GLN A 245 1.84 14.37 -23.79
N SER A 246 1.41 14.04 -22.58
CA SER A 246 1.95 12.93 -21.78
C SER A 246 1.55 11.58 -22.39
N PHE A 247 0.30 11.44 -22.83
CA PHE A 247 -0.19 10.25 -23.51
C PHE A 247 0.51 10.05 -24.87
N GLN A 248 0.68 11.12 -25.66
CA GLN A 248 1.46 11.10 -26.89
C GLN A 248 2.92 10.68 -26.65
N ALA A 249 3.55 11.19 -25.58
CA ALA A 249 4.93 10.84 -25.25
C ALA A 249 5.08 9.36 -24.86
N ALA A 250 4.13 8.80 -24.13
CA ALA A 250 4.16 7.42 -23.68
C ALA A 250 3.76 6.42 -24.80
N PHE A 251 2.66 6.70 -25.49
CA PHE A 251 2.01 5.72 -26.38
C PHE A 251 2.21 6.01 -27.86
N GLY A 252 2.74 7.17 -28.24
CA GLY A 252 2.99 7.56 -29.63
C GLY A 252 1.72 7.94 -30.40
N MET A 253 0.59 8.14 -29.72
CA MET A 253 -0.69 8.55 -30.29
C MET A 253 -1.44 9.47 -29.33
N SER A 254 -2.42 10.19 -29.83
CA SER A 254 -3.32 11.02 -29.03
C SER A 254 -4.39 10.18 -28.31
N PRO A 255 -4.96 10.66 -27.19
CA PRO A 255 -6.09 9.99 -26.56
C PRO A 255 -7.29 9.79 -27.50
N GLY A 256 -7.52 10.71 -28.44
CA GLY A 256 -8.60 10.59 -29.43
C GLY A 256 -8.37 9.47 -30.45
N GLU A 257 -7.12 9.20 -30.84
CA GLU A 257 -6.79 8.02 -31.65
C GLU A 257 -6.96 6.73 -30.84
N PHE A 258 -6.68 6.79 -29.53
CA PHE A 258 -6.84 5.67 -28.62
C PHE A 258 -8.30 5.27 -28.37
N ASP A 259 -9.26 6.20 -28.51
CA ASP A 259 -10.70 5.88 -28.45
C ASP A 259 -11.06 4.75 -29.41
N LYS A 260 -10.55 4.81 -30.65
CA LYS A 260 -10.77 3.77 -31.64
C LYS A 260 -10.07 2.47 -31.27
N VAL A 261 -8.85 2.55 -30.74
CA VAL A 261 -8.09 1.38 -30.29
C VAL A 261 -8.85 0.61 -29.21
N LEU A 262 -9.36 1.29 -28.18
CA LEU A 262 -10.16 0.66 -27.12
C LEU A 262 -11.49 0.13 -27.65
N TYR A 263 -12.14 0.84 -28.56
CA TYR A 263 -13.40 0.40 -29.16
C TYR A 263 -13.23 -0.90 -29.95
N ASP A 264 -12.20 -0.95 -30.80
CA ASP A 264 -11.87 -2.13 -31.60
C ASP A 264 -11.45 -3.29 -30.70
N TYR A 265 -10.72 -3.01 -29.60
CA TYR A 265 -10.35 -3.99 -28.59
C TYR A 265 -11.59 -4.61 -27.91
N LEU A 266 -12.50 -3.78 -27.40
CA LEU A 266 -13.76 -4.22 -26.80
C LEU A 266 -14.57 -5.10 -27.76
N ARG A 267 -14.69 -4.68 -29.03
CA ARG A 267 -15.45 -5.41 -30.05
C ARG A 267 -14.82 -6.70 -30.52
N SER A 268 -13.50 -6.83 -30.40
CA SER A 268 -12.82 -8.06 -30.80
C SER A 268 -13.29 -9.26 -29.98
N GLY A 269 -13.74 -9.04 -28.73
CA GLY A 269 -14.07 -10.11 -27.79
C GLY A 269 -12.88 -11.03 -27.46
N HIS A 270 -11.69 -10.72 -27.98
CA HIS A 270 -10.47 -11.51 -27.83
C HIS A 270 -9.54 -10.81 -26.85
N TYR A 271 -9.46 -11.37 -25.65
CA TYR A 271 -8.54 -10.97 -24.62
C TYR A 271 -7.58 -12.13 -24.33
N LEU A 272 -6.28 -11.84 -24.22
CA LEU A 272 -5.34 -12.82 -23.71
C LEU A 272 -5.58 -12.97 -22.21
N TYR A 273 -5.89 -14.20 -21.81
CA TYR A 273 -5.67 -14.63 -20.44
C TYR A 273 -4.39 -15.47 -20.41
N TYR A 274 -3.68 -15.42 -19.28
CA TYR A 274 -2.52 -16.26 -19.07
C TYR A 274 -2.51 -16.78 -17.64
N PRO A 275 -2.09 -18.04 -17.44
CA PRO A 275 -1.94 -18.60 -16.11
C PRO A 275 -0.69 -18.04 -15.45
N ILE A 276 -0.85 -17.53 -14.23
CA ILE A 276 0.26 -17.29 -13.31
C ILE A 276 0.29 -18.47 -12.34
N PRO A 277 1.38 -19.27 -12.33
CA PRO A 277 1.49 -20.39 -11.41
C PRO A 277 1.52 -19.87 -9.97
N THR A 278 0.83 -20.57 -9.08
CA THR A 278 0.96 -20.30 -7.64
C THR A 278 2.42 -20.52 -7.21
N PRO A 279 3.05 -19.63 -6.41
CA PRO A 279 4.42 -19.84 -5.94
C PRO A 279 4.61 -21.22 -5.31
N ALA A 280 5.74 -21.85 -5.64
CA ALA A 280 6.12 -23.10 -5.01
C ALA A 280 6.26 -22.90 -3.49
N GLY A 281 5.34 -23.48 -2.71
CA GLY A 281 5.32 -23.39 -1.24
C GLY A 281 4.03 -22.85 -0.62
N ILE A 282 3.14 -22.23 -1.39
CA ILE A 282 1.81 -21.82 -0.89
C ILE A 282 0.85 -22.99 -1.05
N VAL A 283 0.77 -23.85 -0.02
CA VAL A 283 -0.07 -25.05 -0.04
C VAL A 283 -1.02 -25.00 1.15
N ALA A 284 -2.33 -24.96 0.90
CA ALA A 284 -3.37 -24.86 1.93
C ALA A 284 -3.27 -25.91 3.04
N ALA A 285 -2.79 -27.12 2.71
CA ALA A 285 -2.58 -28.19 3.68
C ALA A 285 -1.46 -27.90 4.71
N GLN A 286 -0.54 -26.97 4.42
CA GLN A 286 0.56 -26.59 5.32
C GLN A 286 0.17 -25.46 6.29
N PHE A 287 -0.99 -24.83 6.09
CA PHE A 287 -1.48 -23.79 7.01
C PHE A 287 -1.80 -24.39 8.38
N SER A 288 -1.59 -23.63 9.45
CA SER A 288 -2.01 -24.06 10.79
C SER A 288 -3.49 -23.74 10.99
N ALA A 289 -4.22 -24.64 11.63
CA ALA A 289 -5.60 -24.39 12.04
C ALA A 289 -5.73 -24.67 13.55
N ALA A 290 -6.40 -23.79 14.27
CA ALA A 290 -6.64 -23.93 15.70
C ALA A 290 -8.10 -23.57 16.03
N PRO A 291 -8.75 -24.27 16.97
CA PRO A 291 -10.07 -23.88 17.43
C PRO A 291 -10.00 -22.51 18.14
N VAL A 292 -11.00 -21.68 17.88
CA VAL A 292 -11.21 -20.38 18.53
C VAL A 292 -12.37 -20.54 19.50
N THR A 293 -12.19 -20.10 20.74
CA THR A 293 -13.27 -20.19 21.72
C THR A 293 -14.39 -19.23 21.34
N LEU A 294 -15.62 -19.48 21.80
CA LEU A 294 -16.72 -18.54 21.58
C LEU A 294 -16.44 -17.16 22.20
N ALA A 295 -15.68 -17.11 23.30
CA ALA A 295 -15.26 -15.86 23.92
C ALA A 295 -14.32 -15.08 23.00
N ASP A 296 -13.29 -15.72 22.45
CA ASP A 296 -12.34 -15.08 21.53
C ASP A 296 -13.02 -14.66 20.22
N ALA A 297 -13.94 -15.47 19.70
CA ALA A 297 -14.73 -15.10 18.52
C ALA A 297 -15.59 -13.86 18.79
N ARG A 298 -16.24 -13.75 19.96
CA ARG A 298 -17.02 -12.57 20.33
C ARG A 298 -16.16 -11.31 20.42
N VAL A 299 -14.92 -11.42 20.91
CA VAL A 299 -13.97 -10.31 20.94
C VAL A 299 -13.70 -9.79 19.53
N VAL A 300 -13.48 -10.69 18.55
CA VAL A 300 -13.26 -10.31 17.15
C VAL A 300 -14.47 -9.60 16.55
N LEU A 301 -15.69 -10.09 16.82
CA LEU A 301 -16.92 -9.44 16.35
C LEU A 301 -17.12 -8.05 16.98
N ALA A 302 -16.83 -7.91 18.29
CA ALA A 302 -16.86 -6.62 18.97
C ALA A 302 -15.82 -5.65 18.38
N ASP A 303 -14.67 -6.16 17.92
CA ASP A 303 -13.65 -5.34 17.25
C ASP A 303 -14.10 -4.86 15.86
N ILE A 304 -14.82 -5.68 15.09
CA ILE A 304 -15.47 -5.23 13.86
C ILE A 304 -16.44 -4.08 14.15
N HIS A 305 -17.26 -4.20 15.20
CA HIS A 305 -18.17 -3.14 15.64
C HIS A 305 -17.41 -1.87 16.06
N ALA A 306 -16.28 -2.00 16.75
CA ALA A 306 -15.47 -0.86 17.19
C ALA A 306 -14.96 -0.02 16.02
N HIS A 307 -14.66 -0.67 14.89
CA HIS A 307 -14.20 -0.02 13.66
C HIS A 307 -15.35 0.37 12.72
N SER A 308 -16.61 0.14 13.12
CA SER A 308 -17.78 0.58 12.38
C SER A 308 -18.34 1.86 13.01
N PRO A 309 -18.57 2.93 12.23
CA PRO A 309 -19.24 4.12 12.74
C PRO A 309 -20.61 3.85 13.36
N ASP A 310 -21.30 2.80 12.89
CA ASP A 310 -22.67 2.47 13.29
C ASP A 310 -22.76 1.76 14.65
N TYR A 311 -21.67 1.11 15.08
CA TYR A 311 -21.69 0.18 16.23
C TYR A 311 -20.74 0.57 17.36
N LYS A 312 -20.21 1.80 17.38
CA LYS A 312 -19.24 2.24 18.41
C LYS A 312 -19.74 2.03 19.85
N ASP A 313 -20.98 2.42 20.13
CA ASP A 313 -21.58 2.27 21.47
C ASP A 313 -21.85 0.81 21.83
N GLN A 314 -22.18 -0.01 20.83
CA GLN A 314 -22.40 -1.44 21.01
C GLN A 314 -21.08 -2.15 21.33
N ALA A 315 -20.02 -1.85 20.57
CA ALA A 315 -18.68 -2.39 20.80
C ALA A 315 -18.20 -2.12 22.23
N MET A 316 -18.39 -0.89 22.74
CA MET A 316 -18.00 -0.55 24.12
C MET A 316 -18.74 -1.40 25.17
N LYS A 317 -20.04 -1.69 24.96
CA LYS A 317 -20.80 -2.57 25.86
C LYS A 317 -20.32 -4.02 25.76
N GLU A 318 -20.06 -4.52 24.56
CA GLU A 318 -19.56 -5.86 24.31
C GLU A 318 -18.20 -6.08 24.98
N PHE A 319 -17.26 -5.15 24.81
CA PHE A 319 -15.97 -5.20 25.50
C PHE A 319 -16.12 -5.09 27.02
N GLN A 320 -17.00 -4.21 27.51
CA GLN A 320 -17.27 -4.12 28.95
C GLN A 320 -17.81 -5.44 29.51
N ASP A 321 -18.69 -6.13 28.78
CA ASP A 321 -19.23 -7.42 29.18
C ASP A 321 -18.16 -8.52 29.19
N ILE A 322 -17.26 -8.52 28.20
CA ILE A 322 -16.09 -9.41 28.17
C ILE A 322 -15.21 -9.16 29.41
N LEU A 323 -14.91 -7.90 29.71
CA LEU A 323 -14.08 -7.51 30.85
C LEU A 323 -14.71 -7.82 32.23
N LYS A 324 -16.04 -7.97 32.33
CA LYS A 324 -16.67 -8.48 33.56
C LYS A 324 -16.32 -9.94 33.82
N SER A 325 -16.17 -10.74 32.77
CA SER A 325 -15.81 -12.15 32.89
C SER A 325 -14.30 -12.38 32.96
N ASP A 326 -13.52 -11.54 32.28
CA ASP A 326 -12.06 -11.59 32.24
C ASP A 326 -11.51 -10.16 32.24
N ALA A 327 -11.23 -9.63 33.42
CA ALA A 327 -10.80 -8.25 33.61
C ALA A 327 -9.44 -7.91 32.97
N ASN A 328 -8.68 -8.95 32.60
CA ASN A 328 -7.37 -8.84 31.98
C ASN A 328 -7.37 -9.31 30.51
N ASN A 329 -8.56 -9.49 29.91
CA ASN A 329 -8.66 -9.84 28.49
C ASN A 329 -8.00 -8.74 27.65
N GLU A 330 -6.83 -9.05 27.12
CA GLU A 330 -5.95 -8.07 26.47
C GLU A 330 -6.64 -7.38 25.29
N THR A 331 -7.31 -8.14 24.44
CA THR A 331 -7.96 -7.60 23.24
C THR A 331 -9.19 -6.77 23.58
N ALA A 332 -9.95 -7.12 24.63
CA ALA A 332 -11.04 -6.28 25.12
C ALA A 332 -10.53 -4.99 25.81
N LEU A 333 -9.41 -5.04 26.52
CA LEU A 333 -8.74 -3.84 27.04
C LEU A 333 -8.30 -2.93 25.88
N ARG A 334 -7.67 -3.50 24.85
CA ARG A 334 -7.31 -2.79 23.61
C ARG A 334 -8.54 -2.18 22.93
N GLY A 335 -9.65 -2.93 22.84
CA GLY A 335 -10.92 -2.47 22.26
C GLY A 335 -11.54 -1.29 23.01
N MET A 336 -11.55 -1.34 24.36
CA MET A 336 -11.97 -0.20 25.18
C MET A 336 -11.06 1.01 24.97
N GLY A 337 -9.74 0.79 24.94
CA GLY A 337 -8.76 1.84 24.66
C GLY A 337 -9.00 2.54 23.33
N TYR A 338 -9.23 1.75 22.27
CA TYR A 338 -9.58 2.27 20.94
C TYR A 338 -10.91 3.03 20.95
N GLY A 339 -11.95 2.53 21.62
CA GLY A 339 -13.22 3.22 21.72
C GLY A 339 -13.13 4.59 22.42
N TYR A 340 -12.36 4.69 23.51
CA TYR A 340 -12.09 5.98 24.17
C TYR A 340 -11.21 6.90 23.31
N LEU A 341 -10.24 6.34 22.58
CA LEU A 341 -9.42 7.09 21.62
C LEU A 341 -10.28 7.77 20.55
N GLN A 342 -11.26 7.05 20.00
CA GLN A 342 -12.21 7.59 19.02
C GLN A 342 -13.11 8.68 19.60
N GLN A 343 -13.37 8.66 20.90
CA GLN A 343 -14.09 9.70 21.64
C GLN A 343 -13.21 10.89 22.03
N LYS A 344 -11.90 10.84 21.73
CA LYS A 344 -10.87 11.81 22.16
C LYS A 344 -10.73 11.89 23.68
N ASP A 345 -11.11 10.84 24.41
CA ASP A 345 -10.88 10.69 25.83
C ASP A 345 -9.50 10.05 26.05
N TRP A 346 -8.48 10.90 25.97
CA TRP A 346 -7.07 10.47 26.00
C TRP A 346 -6.66 9.85 27.33
N GLU A 347 -7.30 10.23 28.44
CA GLU A 347 -6.97 9.74 29.78
C GLU A 347 -7.43 8.28 29.94
N HIS A 348 -8.70 8.00 29.66
CA HIS A 348 -9.20 6.62 29.71
C HIS A 348 -8.56 5.74 28.65
N ALA A 349 -8.36 6.25 27.43
CA ALA A 349 -7.66 5.50 26.39
C ALA A 349 -6.27 5.06 26.86
N ALA A 350 -5.49 5.97 27.47
CA ALA A 350 -4.15 5.66 27.95
C ALA A 350 -4.16 4.62 29.07
N ASP A 351 -5.13 4.66 29.99
CA ASP A 351 -5.26 3.64 31.04
C ASP A 351 -5.50 2.24 30.45
N TYR A 352 -6.44 2.12 29.52
CA TYR A 352 -6.77 0.83 28.91
C TYR A 352 -5.63 0.27 28.06
N PHE A 353 -4.96 1.09 27.25
CA PHE A 353 -3.79 0.65 26.49
C PHE A 353 -2.60 0.29 27.39
N ARG A 354 -2.36 1.04 28.47
CA ARG A 354 -1.35 0.68 29.49
C ARG A 354 -1.65 -0.68 30.11
N ARG A 355 -2.90 -0.92 30.50
CA ARG A 355 -3.32 -2.20 31.09
C ARG A 355 -3.17 -3.35 30.11
N ALA A 356 -3.53 -3.14 28.83
CA ALA A 356 -3.30 -4.13 27.77
C ALA A 356 -1.81 -4.43 27.58
N ALA A 357 -0.95 -3.40 27.54
CA ALA A 357 0.51 -3.56 27.43
C ALA A 357 1.09 -4.33 28.64
N GLN A 358 0.57 -4.09 29.85
CA GLN A 358 0.97 -4.82 31.08
C GLN A 358 0.61 -6.31 31.03
N GLN A 359 -0.37 -6.72 30.22
CA GLN A 359 -0.69 -8.14 29.97
C GLN A 359 0.22 -8.78 28.92
N SER A 360 1.32 -8.13 28.53
CA SER A 360 2.22 -8.60 27.48
C SER A 360 1.49 -8.83 26.15
N SER A 361 0.67 -7.85 25.74
CA SER A 361 -0.03 -7.88 24.47
C SER A 361 0.91 -8.22 23.31
N LYS A 362 0.40 -9.05 22.40
CA LYS A 362 1.09 -9.37 21.14
C LYS A 362 0.58 -8.51 19.98
N ASP A 363 -0.35 -7.60 20.24
CA ASP A 363 -0.82 -6.63 19.25
C ASP A 363 0.12 -5.41 19.26
N PRO A 364 0.88 -5.15 18.18
CA PRO A 364 1.80 -4.02 18.13
C PRO A 364 1.08 -2.67 18.27
N TRP A 365 -0.21 -2.60 17.92
CA TRP A 365 -1.01 -1.37 18.04
C TRP A 365 -1.27 -0.97 19.48
N VAL A 366 -1.29 -1.91 20.43
CA VAL A 366 -1.42 -1.59 21.86
C VAL A 366 -0.25 -0.72 22.31
N HIS A 367 0.97 -1.14 21.97
CA HIS A 367 2.18 -0.43 22.32
C HIS A 367 2.31 0.89 21.55
N TYR A 368 1.96 0.90 20.26
CA TYR A 368 1.92 2.14 19.47
C TYR A 368 0.96 3.18 20.04
N TYR A 369 -0.30 2.79 20.30
CA TYR A 369 -1.30 3.74 20.82
C TYR A 369 -0.95 4.20 22.23
N TYR A 370 -0.40 3.32 23.08
CA TYR A 370 0.07 3.74 24.38
C TYR A 370 1.17 4.80 24.26
N ALA A 371 2.17 4.58 23.41
CA ALA A 371 3.23 5.56 23.15
C ALA A 371 2.70 6.88 22.57
N MET A 372 1.75 6.81 21.64
CA MET A 372 1.10 7.98 21.06
C MET A 372 0.36 8.81 22.12
N LEU A 373 -0.36 8.15 23.01
CA LEU A 373 -1.11 8.80 24.10
C LEU A 373 -0.16 9.38 25.17
N LEU A 374 0.93 8.69 25.49
CA LEU A 374 1.99 9.20 26.36
C LEU A 374 2.61 10.47 25.79
N ARG A 375 2.82 10.55 24.47
CA ARG A 375 3.29 11.78 23.81
C ARG A 375 2.28 12.92 23.92
N GLU A 376 1.00 12.63 23.70
CA GLU A 376 -0.06 13.65 23.79
C GLU A 376 -0.21 14.20 25.21
N GLN A 377 -0.02 13.35 26.23
CA GLN A 377 0.03 13.75 27.64
C GLN A 377 1.36 14.45 28.00
N GLY A 378 2.49 13.95 27.50
CA GLY A 378 3.86 14.43 27.73
C GLY A 378 4.20 15.73 27.03
N ALA A 379 3.45 16.13 25.98
CA ALA A 379 3.47 17.50 25.48
C ALA A 379 3.10 18.54 26.57
N ARG A 380 2.60 18.09 27.73
CA ARG A 380 2.33 18.90 28.93
C ARG A 380 3.37 18.71 30.05
N GLN A 381 4.23 17.70 30.00
CA GLN A 381 5.27 17.40 31.01
C GLN A 381 6.52 16.74 30.39
N ASP A 382 7.68 17.35 30.60
CA ASP A 382 8.98 17.08 29.95
C ASP A 382 9.66 15.71 30.28
N SER A 383 8.89 14.66 30.63
CA SER A 383 9.41 13.45 31.31
C SER A 383 8.94 12.08 30.77
N GLY A 384 8.35 12.01 29.57
CA GLY A 384 7.83 10.75 28.99
C GLY A 384 8.67 10.06 27.91
N GLY A 385 9.79 10.65 27.47
CA GLY A 385 10.49 10.24 26.24
C GLY A 385 11.01 8.80 26.21
N ASP A 386 11.53 8.29 27.33
CA ASP A 386 12.11 6.94 27.40
C ASP A 386 11.03 5.85 27.35
N GLU A 387 9.89 6.06 28.01
CA GLU A 387 8.77 5.12 27.97
C GLU A 387 8.16 5.08 26.57
N ILE A 388 7.98 6.23 25.91
CA ILE A 388 7.54 6.32 24.51
C ILE A 388 8.47 5.49 23.61
N LYS A 389 9.80 5.69 23.70
CA LYS A 389 10.77 4.92 22.90
C LYS A 389 10.67 3.41 23.18
N LYS A 390 10.55 3.02 24.45
CA LYS A 390 10.42 1.61 24.84
C LYS A 390 9.20 0.95 24.22
N GLU A 391 8.03 1.57 24.32
CA GLU A 391 6.79 1.01 23.79
C GLU A 391 6.82 0.96 22.25
N LEU A 392 7.39 1.97 21.58
CA LEU A 392 7.56 1.94 20.12
C LEU A 392 8.53 0.84 19.64
N LEU A 393 9.61 0.61 20.38
CA LEU A 393 10.52 -0.50 20.09
C LEU A 393 9.84 -1.86 20.33
N ALA A 394 8.95 -1.98 21.30
CA ALA A 394 8.13 -3.17 21.50
C ALA A 394 7.16 -3.39 20.32
N ALA A 395 6.50 -2.33 19.85
CA ALA A 395 5.64 -2.39 18.66
C ALA A 395 6.41 -2.86 17.42
N ILE A 396 7.59 -2.29 17.16
CA ILE A 396 8.47 -2.68 16.04
C ILE A 396 8.98 -4.12 16.18
N ALA A 397 9.25 -4.58 17.40
CA ALA A 397 9.69 -5.95 17.64
C ALA A 397 8.57 -6.98 17.38
N LEU A 398 7.31 -6.61 17.64
CA LEU A 398 6.13 -7.42 17.35
C LEU A 398 5.79 -7.40 15.85
N ASP A 399 5.88 -6.24 15.22
CA ASP A 399 5.66 -6.05 13.79
C ASP A 399 6.71 -5.10 13.18
N PRO A 400 7.76 -5.65 12.55
CA PRO A 400 8.80 -4.85 11.88
C PRO A 400 8.32 -4.06 10.66
N THR A 401 7.07 -4.25 10.23
CA THR A 401 6.43 -3.56 9.10
C THR A 401 5.46 -2.46 9.52
N LEU A 402 5.24 -2.25 10.83
CA LEU A 402 4.36 -1.20 11.36
C LEU A 402 4.97 0.19 11.16
N ALA A 403 4.66 0.82 10.02
CA ALA A 403 5.22 2.11 9.62
C ALA A 403 4.92 3.24 10.61
N ASP A 404 3.75 3.25 11.25
CA ASP A 404 3.36 4.24 12.26
C ASP A 404 4.31 4.27 13.46
N ALA A 405 4.76 3.10 13.90
CA ALA A 405 5.70 3.00 15.02
C ALA A 405 7.08 3.60 14.65
N TYR A 406 7.57 3.37 13.42
CA TYR A 406 8.79 4.01 12.93
C TYR A 406 8.61 5.53 12.79
N SER A 407 7.47 5.99 12.28
CA SER A 407 7.19 7.42 12.12
C SER A 407 7.21 8.15 13.47
N LEU A 408 6.48 7.62 14.45
CA LEU A 408 6.41 8.19 15.78
C LEU A 408 7.75 8.07 16.53
N LEU A 409 8.50 6.98 16.34
CA LEU A 409 9.83 6.81 16.92
C LEU A 409 10.83 7.80 16.33
N GLY A 410 10.81 7.99 15.01
CA GLY A 410 11.70 8.93 14.33
C GLY A 410 11.42 10.38 14.74
N TYR A 411 10.14 10.74 14.88
CA TYR A 411 9.76 12.02 15.47
C TYR A 411 10.27 12.16 16.92
N GLN A 412 10.04 11.14 17.77
CA GLN A 412 10.48 11.16 19.16
C GLN A 412 12.01 11.30 19.28
N GLN A 413 12.78 10.59 18.44
CA GLN A 413 14.24 10.70 18.38
C GLN A 413 14.67 12.12 18.02
N ALA A 414 14.02 12.74 17.02
CA ALA A 414 14.35 14.09 16.58
C ALA A 414 14.16 15.13 17.69
N ILE A 415 13.03 15.09 18.40
CA ILE A 415 12.78 16.02 19.52
C ILE A 415 13.62 15.69 20.76
N SER A 416 14.13 14.46 20.88
CA SER A 416 15.03 14.04 21.98
C SER A 416 16.50 14.38 21.70
N GLY A 417 16.81 15.17 20.67
CA GLY A 417 18.19 15.56 20.33
C GLY A 417 18.96 14.56 19.45
N GLU A 418 18.27 13.58 18.84
CA GLU A 418 18.84 12.62 17.88
C GLU A 418 18.22 12.81 16.45
N PRO A 419 18.27 14.00 15.83
CA PRO A 419 17.53 14.27 14.59
C PRO A 419 18.02 13.50 13.36
N GLU A 420 19.31 13.18 13.25
CA GLU A 420 19.84 12.36 12.15
C GLU A 420 19.23 10.94 12.19
N LYS A 421 19.21 10.34 13.38
CA LYS A 421 18.61 9.02 13.61
C LYS A 421 17.09 9.07 13.39
N GLY A 422 16.45 10.17 13.79
CA GLY A 422 15.04 10.43 13.53
C GLY A 422 14.72 10.42 12.03
N VAL A 423 15.55 11.07 11.21
CA VAL A 423 15.43 11.06 9.75
C VAL A 423 15.58 9.65 9.17
N GLU A 424 16.57 8.87 9.62
CA GLU A 424 16.76 7.49 9.17
C GLU A 424 15.56 6.60 9.52
N THR A 425 15.04 6.73 10.75
CA THR A 425 13.86 5.97 11.21
C THR A 425 12.60 6.37 10.43
N LEU A 426 12.38 7.67 10.16
CA LEU A 426 11.27 8.15 9.34
C LEU A 426 11.36 7.71 7.88
N LYS A 427 12.57 7.62 7.31
CA LYS A 427 12.77 7.03 5.98
C LYS A 427 12.31 5.58 5.93
N LYS A 428 12.48 4.81 7.01
CA LYS A 428 11.95 3.45 7.09
C LYS A 428 10.42 3.42 7.08
N ALA A 429 9.76 4.34 7.78
CA ALA A 429 8.29 4.48 7.72
C ALA A 429 7.82 4.76 6.28
N ILE A 430 8.49 5.64 5.55
CA ILE A 430 8.19 5.96 4.15
C ILE A 430 8.50 4.76 3.23
N GLU A 431 9.57 4.00 3.49
CA GLU A 431 9.83 2.77 2.72
C GLU A 431 8.70 1.75 2.85
N LEU A 432 8.13 1.62 4.07
CA LEU A 432 7.04 0.70 4.38
C LEU A 432 5.68 1.17 3.86
N SER A 433 5.43 2.49 3.86
CA SER A 433 4.20 3.10 3.34
C SER A 433 4.52 4.36 2.52
N PRO A 434 4.95 4.20 1.26
CA PRO A 434 5.55 5.29 0.49
C PRO A 434 4.57 6.38 0.06
N ARG A 435 3.27 6.04 -0.01
CA ARG A 435 2.19 6.99 -0.30
C ARG A 435 1.61 7.67 0.95
N ASN A 436 2.08 7.34 2.15
CA ASN A 436 1.58 7.98 3.36
C ASN A 436 2.14 9.40 3.49
N GLU A 437 1.28 10.37 3.21
CA GLU A 437 1.64 11.79 3.19
C GLU A 437 1.91 12.37 4.58
N HIS A 438 1.32 11.80 5.64
CA HIS A 438 1.63 12.21 7.01
C HIS A 438 3.07 11.88 7.38
N TYR A 439 3.64 10.76 6.90
CA TYR A 439 5.05 10.43 7.14
C TYR A 439 5.98 11.37 6.39
N GLN A 440 5.63 11.71 5.14
CA GLN A 440 6.36 12.70 4.36
C GLN A 440 6.33 14.08 5.04
N PHE A 441 5.16 14.51 5.51
CA PHE A 441 4.98 15.77 6.24
C PHE A 441 5.78 15.78 7.54
N THR A 442 5.76 14.68 8.30
CA THR A 442 6.54 14.52 9.54
C THR A 442 8.04 14.59 9.26
N LEU A 443 8.53 13.94 8.20
CA LEU A 443 9.93 14.04 7.77
C LEU A 443 10.32 15.47 7.40
N ALA A 444 9.46 16.19 6.67
CA ALA A 444 9.70 17.59 6.32
C ALA A 444 9.81 18.49 7.57
N ASN A 445 8.96 18.26 8.58
CA ASN A 445 9.06 18.96 9.87
C ASN A 445 10.34 18.61 10.64
N VAL A 446 10.75 17.35 10.62
CA VAL A 446 12.04 16.95 11.23
C VAL A 446 13.21 17.61 10.49
N TYR A 447 13.19 17.68 9.16
CA TYR A 447 14.18 18.43 8.39
C TYR A 447 14.21 19.91 8.75
N MET A 448 13.06 20.56 8.92
CA MET A 448 12.98 21.94 9.42
C MET A 448 13.67 22.10 10.78
N SER A 449 13.35 21.23 11.75
CA SER A 449 13.96 21.27 13.08
C SER A 449 15.47 21.02 13.05
N ASN A 450 15.95 20.24 12.07
CA ASN A 450 17.36 19.95 11.84
C ASN A 450 18.05 20.91 10.87
N ARG A 451 17.45 22.08 10.59
CA ARG A 451 17.99 23.13 9.68
C ARG A 451 18.28 22.64 8.24
N LYS A 452 17.72 21.51 7.82
CA LYS A 452 17.76 20.97 6.45
C LYS A 452 16.60 21.55 5.64
N VAL A 453 16.63 22.86 5.48
CA VAL A 453 15.48 23.66 5.03
C VAL A 453 15.12 23.37 3.56
N ASP A 454 16.13 23.15 2.71
CA ASP A 454 15.88 22.92 1.28
C ASP A 454 15.22 21.55 1.04
N GLU A 455 15.62 20.51 1.79
CA GLU A 455 14.98 19.20 1.76
C GLU A 455 13.52 19.27 2.25
N ALA A 456 13.25 20.04 3.31
CA ALA A 456 11.90 20.27 3.79
C ALA A 456 11.02 20.97 2.74
N ILE A 457 11.52 22.05 2.13
CA ILE A 457 10.82 22.81 1.07
C ILE A 457 10.45 21.90 -0.11
N ALA A 458 11.35 21.00 -0.51
CA ALA A 458 11.10 20.07 -1.62
C ALA A 458 9.92 19.14 -1.31
N ILE A 459 9.86 18.57 -0.11
CA ILE A 459 8.76 17.70 0.32
C ILE A 459 7.46 18.49 0.43
N PHE A 460 7.46 19.64 1.12
CA PHE A 460 6.24 20.44 1.26
C PHE A 460 5.66 20.83 -0.10
N ARG A 461 6.50 21.22 -1.07
CA ARG A 461 6.05 21.54 -2.44
C ARG A 461 5.34 20.36 -3.11
N SER A 462 5.82 19.13 -2.89
CA SER A 462 5.16 17.92 -3.40
C SER A 462 3.78 17.73 -2.76
N LEU A 463 3.69 17.96 -1.44
CA LEU A 463 2.46 17.79 -0.65
C LEU A 463 1.39 18.86 -0.92
N GLU A 464 1.72 20.00 -1.54
CA GLU A 464 0.72 21.01 -1.93
C GLU A 464 -0.32 20.48 -2.93
N SER A 465 0.03 19.41 -3.67
CA SER A 465 -0.87 18.69 -4.57
C SER A 465 -1.65 17.55 -3.91
N SER A 466 -1.60 17.42 -2.58
CA SER A 466 -2.40 16.45 -1.83
C SER A 466 -3.90 16.53 -2.13
N SER A 467 -4.54 15.38 -2.21
CA SER A 467 -6.00 15.29 -2.20
C SER A 467 -6.58 15.54 -0.80
N ASP A 468 -5.79 15.33 0.25
CA ASP A 468 -6.08 15.80 1.59
C ASP A 468 -5.86 17.33 1.66
N GLN A 469 -6.97 18.05 1.79
CA GLN A 469 -6.96 19.51 1.83
C GLN A 469 -6.21 20.07 3.04
N GLU A 470 -6.24 19.36 4.17
CA GLU A 470 -5.56 19.75 5.39
C GLU A 470 -4.04 19.62 5.21
N ILE A 471 -3.57 18.48 4.70
CA ILE A 471 -2.15 18.29 4.38
C ILE A 471 -1.68 19.32 3.36
N ALA A 472 -2.44 19.51 2.27
CA ALA A 472 -2.10 20.47 1.22
C ALA A 472 -1.98 21.89 1.77
N MET A 473 -2.90 22.29 2.64
CA MET A 473 -2.90 23.62 3.28
C MET A 473 -1.71 23.79 4.22
N HIS A 474 -1.50 22.87 5.16
CA HIS A 474 -0.39 22.93 6.10
C HIS A 474 0.97 22.87 5.38
N ALA A 475 1.09 22.09 4.31
CA ALA A 475 2.29 22.04 3.49
C ALA A 475 2.59 23.39 2.82
N ARG A 476 1.58 24.07 2.26
CA ARG A 476 1.72 25.42 1.71
C ARG A 476 2.21 26.41 2.77
N GLU A 477 1.54 26.44 3.92
CA GLU A 477 1.86 27.36 5.01
C GLU A 477 3.28 27.13 5.53
N THR A 478 3.64 25.88 5.79
CA THR A 478 4.95 25.51 6.34
C THR A 478 6.07 25.73 5.31
N ARG A 479 5.81 25.54 4.01
CA ARG A 479 6.78 25.89 2.95
C ARG A 479 7.08 27.39 2.94
N VAL A 480 6.06 28.25 3.05
CA VAL A 480 6.27 29.71 3.10
C VAL A 480 7.10 30.09 4.32
N GLN A 481 6.83 29.48 5.48
CA GLN A 481 7.66 29.68 6.68
C GLN A 481 9.11 29.22 6.46
N ALA A 482 9.32 28.07 5.83
CA ALA A 482 10.63 27.53 5.51
C ALA A 482 11.41 28.44 4.55
N GLU A 483 10.76 28.97 3.52
CA GLU A 483 11.38 29.91 2.57
C GLU A 483 11.78 31.23 3.24
N ASN A 484 10.91 31.76 4.13
CA ASN A 484 11.23 32.95 4.92
C ASN A 484 12.43 32.71 5.85
N TYR A 485 12.48 31.56 6.53
CA TYR A 485 13.61 31.19 7.38
C TYR A 485 14.91 31.03 6.57
N ARG A 486 14.85 30.44 5.38
CA ARG A 486 15.99 30.32 4.46
C ARG A 486 16.51 31.70 4.04
N GLU A 487 15.62 32.60 3.66
CA GLU A 487 15.99 33.95 3.22
C GLU A 487 16.59 34.80 4.35
N GLN A 488 16.02 34.71 5.56
CA GLN A 488 16.57 35.35 6.75
C GLN A 488 17.96 34.81 7.08
N SER A 489 18.16 33.49 7.02
CA SER A 489 19.46 32.84 7.25
C SER A 489 20.50 33.29 6.22
N ARG A 490 20.10 33.38 4.94
CA ARG A 490 20.97 33.88 3.86
C ARG A 490 21.34 35.34 4.05
N THR A 491 20.36 36.19 4.38
CA THR A 491 20.59 37.63 4.63
C THR A 491 21.53 37.85 5.81
N PHE A 492 21.37 37.07 6.88
CA PHE A 492 22.25 37.10 8.04
C PHE A 492 23.69 36.68 7.67
N ALA A 493 23.86 35.58 6.93
CA ALA A 493 25.17 35.12 6.48
C ALA A 493 25.92 36.18 5.66
N VAL A 494 25.25 36.83 4.70
CA VAL A 494 25.82 37.92 3.90
C VAL A 494 26.23 39.12 4.75
N ARG A 495 25.43 39.48 5.78
CA ARG A 495 25.79 40.58 6.70
C ARG A 495 27.04 40.26 7.52
N VAL A 496 27.16 39.04 8.03
CA VAL A 496 28.33 38.59 8.81
C VAL A 496 29.58 38.57 7.92
N GLU A 497 29.46 38.11 6.68
CA GLU A 497 30.57 38.10 5.71
C GLU A 497 31.03 39.52 5.37
N ASN A 498 30.10 40.45 5.12
CA ASN A 498 30.41 41.85 4.86
C ASN A 498 31.05 42.55 6.07
N GLN A 499 30.60 42.26 7.30
CA GLN A 499 31.20 42.82 8.53
C GLN A 499 32.62 42.29 8.79
N ASN A 500 32.88 41.02 8.48
CA ASN A 500 34.22 40.43 8.57
C ASN A 500 35.17 40.94 7.46
N SER A 501 34.64 41.39 6.32
CA SER A 501 35.46 42.04 5.27
C SER A 501 35.83 43.51 5.58
N ASP A 502 35.08 44.18 6.46
CA ASP A 502 35.30 45.59 6.84
C ASP A 502 36.27 45.74 8.03
N HIS A 503 36.48 44.67 8.81
CA HIS A 503 37.46 44.62 9.90
C HIS A 503 38.67 43.79 9.48
N GLY A 504 39.67 44.45 8.90
CA GLY A 504 40.93 43.82 8.48
C GLY A 504 41.66 43.14 9.64
N VAL A 505 41.37 41.86 9.88
CA VAL A 505 42.16 40.98 10.72
C VAL A 505 42.98 40.08 9.80
N ALA A 506 44.29 40.31 9.79
CA ALA A 506 45.25 39.47 9.11
C ALA A 506 45.25 38.05 9.73
N ILE A 507 44.49 37.14 9.12
CA ILE A 507 44.62 35.71 9.42
C ILE A 507 45.84 35.19 8.64
N ARG A 508 46.83 34.68 9.37
CA ARG A 508 47.99 33.99 8.82
C ARG A 508 47.53 32.85 7.92
N GLN A 509 48.10 32.79 6.71
CA GLN A 509 47.89 31.71 5.75
C GLN A 509 48.14 30.34 6.39
N ALA A 510 47.09 29.51 6.43
CA ALA A 510 47.22 28.06 6.51
C ALA A 510 47.49 27.50 5.09
N PRO A 511 48.13 26.33 4.96
CA PRO A 511 48.59 25.83 3.67
C PRO A 511 47.42 25.56 2.73
N ASP A 512 47.66 25.86 1.47
CA ASP A 512 46.78 25.72 0.31
C ASP A 512 46.11 24.34 0.27
N VAL A 513 44.81 24.28 0.59
CA VAL A 513 43.96 23.14 0.26
C VAL A 513 43.13 23.57 -0.95
N THR A 514 43.57 23.11 -2.11
CA THR A 514 42.87 23.25 -3.39
C THR A 514 41.52 22.53 -3.33
N VAL A 515 40.48 23.27 -2.92
CA VAL A 515 39.10 22.86 -3.16
C VAL A 515 38.78 23.22 -4.60
N ASN A 516 38.82 22.20 -5.46
CA ASN A 516 38.34 22.24 -6.83
C ASN A 516 36.89 22.74 -6.82
N SER A 517 36.67 24.00 -7.22
CA SER A 517 35.35 24.54 -7.50
C SER A 517 34.77 23.77 -8.69
N ALA A 518 34.00 22.72 -8.42
CA ALA A 518 33.22 22.04 -9.44
C ALA A 518 32.23 23.05 -10.02
N ARG A 519 32.36 23.25 -11.33
CA ARG A 519 31.54 24.13 -12.16
C ARG A 519 30.06 23.95 -11.84
N VAL A 520 29.37 25.08 -11.68
CA VAL A 520 27.93 25.18 -11.91
C VAL A 520 27.67 24.72 -13.34
N GLU A 521 27.16 23.51 -13.51
CA GLU A 521 26.73 23.02 -14.82
C GLU A 521 25.45 23.76 -15.25
N ALA A 522 25.45 24.14 -16.52
CA ALA A 522 24.41 24.89 -17.21
C ALA A 522 23.06 24.11 -17.26
N PRO A 523 21.96 24.75 -17.68
CA PRO A 523 20.65 24.10 -17.79
C PRO A 523 20.73 22.86 -18.68
N ILE A 524 20.17 21.75 -18.19
CA ILE A 524 20.11 20.48 -18.91
C ILE A 524 19.31 20.69 -20.20
N THR A 525 20.01 20.68 -21.34
CA THR A 525 19.37 20.49 -22.65
C THR A 525 18.72 19.11 -22.66
N VAL A 526 17.41 19.07 -22.89
CA VAL A 526 16.65 17.82 -22.97
C VAL A 526 17.04 17.08 -24.25
N THR A 527 18.03 16.20 -24.16
CA THR A 527 18.40 15.29 -25.24
C THR A 527 17.44 14.10 -25.27
N ALA A 528 17.11 13.61 -26.48
CA ALA A 528 16.27 12.43 -26.67
C ALA A 528 16.81 11.22 -25.89
N VAL A 529 15.91 10.43 -25.32
CA VAL A 529 16.26 9.15 -24.68
C VAL A 529 16.31 8.08 -25.76
N HIS A 530 17.42 7.37 -25.82
CA HIS A 530 17.68 6.28 -26.75
C HIS A 530 17.55 4.94 -26.03
N PHE A 531 17.09 3.92 -26.77
CA PHE A 531 16.95 2.56 -26.27
C PHE A 531 18.00 1.65 -26.91
N LEU A 532 18.62 0.78 -26.11
CA LEU A 532 19.63 -0.18 -26.56
C LEU A 532 19.46 -1.52 -25.85
N LYS A 533 19.43 -2.62 -26.60
CA LYS A 533 19.62 -3.98 -26.07
C LYS A 533 21.05 -4.44 -26.30
N GLY A 534 21.64 -5.07 -25.31
CA GLY A 534 23.01 -5.58 -25.40
C GLY A 534 23.36 -6.51 -24.25
N LYS A 535 24.62 -6.91 -24.23
CA LYS A 535 25.20 -7.70 -23.14
C LYS A 535 26.10 -6.82 -22.30
N LEU A 536 25.86 -6.79 -21.00
CA LEU A 536 26.64 -6.04 -20.03
C LEU A 536 28.02 -6.70 -19.88
N ALA A 537 29.07 -6.04 -20.35
CA ALA A 537 30.44 -6.53 -20.29
C ALA A 537 31.04 -6.34 -18.90
N SER A 538 30.84 -5.16 -18.31
CA SER A 538 31.33 -4.82 -16.97
C SER A 538 30.56 -3.64 -16.36
N VAL A 539 30.60 -3.57 -15.04
CA VAL A 539 30.18 -2.42 -14.23
C VAL A 539 31.40 -1.94 -13.44
N ASP A 540 31.77 -0.67 -13.60
CA ASP A 540 32.82 -0.02 -12.83
C ASP A 540 32.19 0.93 -11.81
N CYS A 541 32.30 0.61 -10.52
CA CYS A 541 31.80 1.42 -9.41
C CYS A 541 32.91 2.08 -8.60
N SER A 542 34.10 2.24 -9.17
CA SER A 542 35.25 2.83 -8.46
C SER A 542 35.01 4.27 -7.98
N ALA A 543 33.99 4.95 -8.50
CA ALA A 543 33.59 6.31 -8.16
C ALA A 543 32.18 6.38 -7.52
N ALA A 544 31.84 5.47 -6.61
CA ALA A 544 30.54 5.47 -5.91
C ALA A 544 30.15 6.87 -5.36
N PRO A 545 28.88 7.30 -5.50
CA PRO A 545 27.71 6.54 -5.97
C PRO A 545 27.58 6.45 -7.50
N GLN A 546 28.55 6.93 -8.27
CA GLN A 546 28.54 6.81 -9.73
C GLN A 546 29.06 5.45 -10.18
N ALA A 547 28.56 4.98 -11.32
CA ALA A 547 29.08 3.79 -11.98
C ALA A 547 29.14 3.95 -13.49
N VAL A 548 30.02 3.19 -14.15
CA VAL A 548 30.10 3.13 -15.62
C VAL A 548 29.80 1.71 -16.09
N LEU A 549 28.73 1.56 -16.86
CA LEU A 549 28.36 0.33 -17.53
C LEU A 549 29.05 0.27 -18.89
N THR A 550 29.68 -0.85 -19.22
CA THR A 550 30.16 -1.13 -20.59
C THR A 550 29.24 -2.16 -21.21
N LEU A 551 28.54 -1.80 -22.29
CA LEU A 551 27.58 -2.66 -22.99
C LEU A 551 28.08 -3.00 -24.39
N ASN A 552 27.97 -4.28 -24.75
CA ASN A 552 28.21 -4.77 -26.10
C ASN A 552 26.86 -4.96 -26.81
N ALA A 553 26.61 -4.18 -27.86
CA ALA A 553 25.43 -4.29 -28.72
C ALA A 553 25.86 -4.54 -30.17
N GLY A 554 25.84 -5.81 -30.59
CA GLY A 554 26.39 -6.23 -31.88
C GLY A 554 27.92 -6.01 -31.93
N ALA A 555 28.40 -5.30 -32.96
CA ALA A 555 29.82 -4.99 -33.14
C ALA A 555 30.29 -3.71 -32.41
N LYS A 556 29.41 -3.04 -31.65
CA LYS A 556 29.71 -1.77 -30.95
C LYS A 556 29.73 -1.98 -29.43
N SER A 557 30.73 -1.38 -28.79
CA SER A 557 30.81 -1.25 -27.33
C SER A 557 30.46 0.19 -26.95
N LEU A 558 29.53 0.38 -26.02
CA LEU A 558 29.08 1.69 -25.54
C LEU A 558 29.29 1.79 -24.03
N LYS A 559 29.86 2.91 -23.57
CA LYS A 559 29.95 3.24 -22.15
C LYS A 559 28.78 4.10 -21.74
N LEU A 560 28.12 3.72 -20.65
CA LEU A 560 26.96 4.41 -20.11
C LEU A 560 27.20 4.73 -18.63
N HIS A 561 27.02 6.00 -18.27
CA HIS A 561 27.24 6.54 -16.93
C HIS A 561 25.96 6.49 -16.12
N VAL A 562 26.05 5.89 -14.94
CA VAL A 562 25.04 5.90 -13.89
C VAL A 562 25.45 6.98 -12.90
N ARG A 563 24.62 8.02 -12.75
CA ARG A 563 24.93 9.16 -11.85
C ARG A 563 24.81 8.81 -10.38
N ASP A 564 23.90 7.89 -10.07
CA ASP A 564 23.67 7.41 -8.71
C ASP A 564 23.12 5.98 -8.77
N THR A 565 23.91 5.00 -8.31
CA THR A 565 23.53 3.58 -8.30
C THR A 565 22.38 3.27 -7.34
N GLY A 566 22.12 4.12 -6.34
CA GLY A 566 21.00 3.96 -5.40
C GLY A 566 19.66 4.50 -5.93
N HIS A 567 19.68 5.35 -6.96
CA HIS A 567 18.49 6.00 -7.50
C HIS A 567 18.23 5.72 -8.99
N VAL A 568 19.15 5.02 -9.67
CA VAL A 568 18.92 4.56 -11.05
C VAL A 568 17.80 3.54 -11.09
N ILE A 569 16.86 3.70 -12.03
CA ILE A 569 15.76 2.76 -12.20
C ILE A 569 16.32 1.45 -12.73
N VAL A 570 16.27 0.41 -11.90
CA VAL A 570 16.63 -0.97 -12.24
C VAL A 570 15.36 -1.80 -12.37
N ILE A 571 15.22 -2.52 -13.47
CA ILE A 571 14.11 -3.43 -13.76
C ILE A 571 14.69 -4.85 -13.82
N GLY A 572 14.06 -5.83 -13.16
CA GLY A 572 14.54 -7.22 -13.14
C GLY A 572 15.64 -7.55 -12.10
N ALA A 573 15.94 -6.63 -11.19
CA ALA A 573 16.77 -6.88 -10.00
C ALA A 573 16.42 -5.91 -8.85
N ASP A 574 16.60 -6.33 -7.60
CA ASP A 574 16.21 -5.58 -6.40
C ASP A 574 17.04 -4.30 -6.15
N HIS A 575 18.31 -4.32 -6.58
CA HIS A 575 19.24 -3.19 -6.45
C HIS A 575 20.26 -3.23 -7.58
N PHE A 576 20.83 -2.07 -7.89
CA PHE A 576 21.98 -1.99 -8.77
C PHE A 576 23.17 -2.73 -8.15
N SER A 577 23.80 -3.65 -8.90
CA SER A 577 24.96 -4.39 -8.42
C SER A 577 26.20 -4.15 -9.28
N CYS A 578 27.30 -3.81 -8.62
CA CYS A 578 28.62 -3.67 -9.23
C CYS A 578 29.23 -5.01 -9.68
N ASP A 579 28.65 -6.13 -9.23
CA ASP A 579 29.12 -7.47 -9.58
C ASP A 579 28.53 -8.01 -10.88
N TRP A 580 27.60 -7.27 -11.51
CA TRP A 580 26.97 -7.73 -12.74
C TRP A 580 27.98 -7.82 -13.89
N LYS A 581 28.09 -9.02 -14.45
CA LYS A 581 28.88 -9.32 -15.64
C LYS A 581 28.12 -10.29 -16.53
N SER A 582 28.24 -10.10 -17.84
CA SER A 582 27.67 -10.98 -18.87
C SER A 582 26.13 -11.14 -18.82
N LYS A 583 25.40 -10.18 -18.24
CA LYS A 583 23.93 -10.16 -18.24
C LYS A 583 23.38 -9.59 -19.55
N ASN A 584 22.27 -10.14 -20.04
CA ASN A 584 21.52 -9.47 -21.10
C ASN A 584 20.79 -8.30 -20.47
N VAL A 585 20.84 -7.14 -21.12
CA VAL A 585 20.29 -5.91 -20.58
C VAL A 585 19.62 -5.09 -21.66
N ALA A 586 18.57 -4.36 -21.28
CA ALA A 586 17.98 -3.30 -22.07
C ALA A 586 18.16 -1.97 -21.33
N VAL A 587 18.64 -0.94 -22.01
CA VAL A 587 19.01 0.33 -21.38
C VAL A 587 18.37 1.49 -22.11
N ASN A 588 17.70 2.36 -21.36
CA ASN A 588 17.32 3.70 -21.79
C ASN A 588 18.40 4.67 -21.35
N TYR A 589 18.97 5.45 -22.28
CA TYR A 589 20.05 6.39 -21.98
C TYR A 589 19.96 7.68 -22.81
N ARG A 590 20.57 8.75 -22.33
CA ARG A 590 20.71 10.02 -23.07
C ARG A 590 22.11 10.11 -23.65
N GLY A 591 22.24 10.35 -24.95
CA GLY A 591 23.55 10.43 -25.60
C GLY A 591 24.37 11.65 -25.13
N ARG A 592 25.67 11.47 -24.94
CA ARG A 592 26.63 12.52 -24.63
C ARG A 592 27.43 12.93 -25.89
N PRO A 593 27.95 14.17 -25.97
CA PRO A 593 28.70 14.64 -27.15
C PRO A 593 29.99 13.85 -27.46
N ASP A 594 30.53 13.14 -26.49
CA ASP A 594 31.72 12.27 -26.60
C ASP A 594 31.39 10.87 -27.16
N GLY A 595 30.12 10.59 -27.46
CA GLY A 595 29.68 9.30 -28.00
C GLY A 595 29.32 8.27 -26.92
N GLU A 596 29.37 8.65 -25.64
CA GLU A 596 28.90 7.84 -24.50
C GLU A 596 27.44 8.20 -24.16
N GLY A 597 26.94 7.77 -22.99
CA GLY A 597 25.57 8.08 -22.58
C GLY A 597 25.34 8.13 -21.08
N ASP A 598 24.30 8.81 -20.63
CA ASP A 598 23.83 8.81 -19.25
C ASP A 598 22.63 7.86 -19.11
N VAL A 599 22.71 6.88 -18.21
CA VAL A 599 21.65 5.89 -17.97
C VAL A 599 20.43 6.56 -17.34
N VAL A 600 19.26 6.30 -17.92
CA VAL A 600 17.94 6.69 -17.40
C VAL A 600 17.31 5.50 -16.69
N SER A 601 17.29 4.33 -17.33
CA SER A 601 16.86 3.07 -16.72
C SER A 601 17.58 1.87 -17.32
N LEU A 602 17.72 0.82 -16.51
CA LEU A 602 18.42 -0.41 -16.82
C LEU A 602 17.53 -1.61 -16.50
N GLU A 603 17.21 -2.43 -17.49
CA GLU A 603 16.51 -3.69 -17.34
C GLU A 603 17.50 -4.85 -17.44
N ILE A 604 17.50 -5.73 -16.45
CA ILE A 604 18.22 -6.99 -16.40
C ILE A 604 17.29 -8.09 -16.92
N GLN A 605 17.75 -8.85 -17.93
CA GLN A 605 17.00 -9.93 -18.57
C GLN A 605 17.49 -11.32 -18.19
#